data_AF-A0A9Q0PGJ5-F1
#
_entry.id   AF-A0A9Q0PGJ5-F1
#
_cell.length_a   1.000
_cell.length_b   1.000
_cell.length_c   1.000
_cell.angle_alpha   90.00
_cell.angle_beta   90.00
_cell.angle_gamma   90.00
#
_symmetry.space_group_name_H-M   'P 1'
#
loop_
_entity.id
_entity.type
_entity.pdbx_description
1 polymer ?
#
loop_
_entity_poly.entity_id
_entity_poly.type
_entity_poly.pdbx_seq_one_letter_code
_entity_poly.pdbx_strand_id
1 'polypeptide(L)'
;MHHVVHKFHEVFQLKQGRYSDLSAAKISEMMKSNSLDNAPTQSLLSVVNGILDESIERKNDKIPHRVACLLRKVVQEIERRISTQAEHLRTQNNLFKVREEKYQLRIRVLEALASGTGEERGVVMDWLQQIKMSISFG
;
A
#
# COMPACT_ATOMS: atom_id res chain seq x y z
N MET A 1 -13.28 -15.63 -5.90
CA MET A 1 -12.65 -14.32 -5.60
C MET A 1 -13.21 -13.14 -6.41
N HIS A 2 -14.05 -13.33 -7.44
CA HIS A 2 -14.62 -12.21 -8.22
C HIS A 2 -15.95 -11.64 -7.67
N HIS A 3 -16.62 -12.34 -6.77
CA HIS A 3 -17.97 -11.95 -6.33
C HIS A 3 -17.97 -10.88 -5.22
N VAL A 4 -16.92 -10.85 -4.39
CA VAL A 4 -16.78 -9.92 -3.27
C VAL A 4 -16.46 -8.51 -3.75
N VAL A 5 -15.67 -8.37 -4.82
CA VAL A 5 -15.32 -7.08 -5.44
C VAL A 5 -16.52 -6.40 -6.09
N HIS A 6 -17.47 -7.18 -6.64
CA HIS A 6 -18.66 -6.63 -7.31
C HIS A 6 -19.65 -5.96 -6.34
N LYS A 7 -19.74 -6.45 -5.09
CA LYS A 7 -20.65 -5.88 -4.07
C LYS A 7 -20.15 -4.53 -3.52
N PHE A 8 -18.84 -4.28 -3.57
CA PHE A 8 -18.27 -2.99 -3.16
C PHE A 8 -18.47 -1.89 -4.19
N HIS A 9 -18.55 -2.24 -5.47
CA HIS A 9 -18.78 -1.23 -6.50
C HIS A 9 -20.20 -0.65 -6.39
N GLU A 10 -21.24 -1.48 -6.21
CA GLU A 10 -22.63 -0.98 -6.16
C GLU A 10 -22.96 -0.09 -4.96
N VAL A 11 -22.30 -0.27 -3.81
CA VAL A 11 -22.55 0.56 -2.61
C VAL A 11 -21.86 1.93 -2.71
N PHE A 12 -20.72 2.01 -3.41
CA PHE A 12 -19.91 3.23 -3.51
C PHE A 12 -20.02 3.95 -4.87
N GLN A 13 -20.73 3.38 -5.85
CA GLN A 13 -21.19 4.07 -7.06
C GLN A 13 -22.32 5.08 -6.78
N LEU A 14 -22.77 5.19 -5.52
CA LEU A 14 -23.60 6.29 -5.03
C LEU A 14 -22.81 7.61 -4.91
N LYS A 15 -21.93 7.91 -5.87
CA LYS A 15 -21.29 9.22 -6.01
C LYS A 15 -22.25 10.30 -6.52
N GLN A 16 -23.52 9.95 -6.79
CA GLN A 16 -24.49 10.87 -7.40
C GLN A 16 -25.96 10.60 -7.01
N GLY A 17 -26.21 9.81 -5.96
CA GLY A 17 -27.55 9.56 -5.45
C GLY A 17 -27.79 10.29 -4.13
N ARG A 18 -28.99 10.84 -3.93
CA ARG A 18 -29.40 11.40 -2.63
C ARG A 18 -29.23 10.32 -1.56
N TYR A 19 -28.40 10.57 -0.55
CA TYR A 19 -28.24 9.66 0.58
C TYR A 19 -29.54 9.45 1.36
N SER A 20 -30.51 10.37 1.22
CA SER A 20 -31.87 10.21 1.74
C SER A 20 -32.67 9.05 1.13
N ASP A 21 -32.22 8.42 0.04
CA ASP A 21 -32.93 7.30 -0.60
C ASP A 21 -32.45 5.92 -0.08
N LEU A 22 -31.44 5.90 0.82
CA LEU A 22 -31.02 4.66 1.47
C LEU A 22 -32.08 4.19 2.48
N SER A 23 -32.66 3.03 2.23
CA SER A 23 -33.53 2.35 3.21
C SER A 23 -32.79 2.08 4.51
N ALA A 24 -33.47 2.30 5.64
CA ALA A 24 -32.97 1.99 6.98
C ALA A 24 -32.49 0.53 7.13
N ALA A 25 -33.12 -0.41 6.40
CA ALA A 25 -32.71 -1.81 6.37
C ALA A 25 -31.30 -1.98 5.78
N LYS A 26 -31.00 -1.26 4.70
CA LYS A 26 -29.70 -1.31 4.02
C LYS A 26 -28.59 -0.67 4.85
N ILE A 27 -28.90 0.42 5.56
CA ILE A 27 -27.98 1.04 6.53
C ILE A 27 -27.71 0.05 7.68
N SER A 28 -28.76 -0.57 8.23
CA SER A 28 -28.59 -1.54 9.31
C SER A 28 -27.78 -2.76 8.89
N GLU A 29 -27.92 -3.24 7.64
CA GLU A 29 -27.11 -4.32 7.09
C GLU A 29 -25.65 -3.90 6.94
N MET A 30 -25.38 -2.69 6.44
CA MET A 30 -24.03 -2.14 6.33
C MET A 30 -23.36 -2.01 7.70
N MET A 31 -24.08 -1.57 8.74
CA MET A 31 -23.55 -1.41 10.10
C MET A 31 -23.34 -2.75 10.84
N LYS A 32 -24.09 -3.80 10.48
CA LYS A 32 -23.96 -5.15 11.07
C LYS A 32 -22.92 -6.02 10.37
N SER A 33 -22.51 -5.65 9.16
CA SER A 33 -21.54 -6.41 8.38
C SER A 33 -20.16 -5.75 8.46
N ASN A 34 -19.10 -6.55 8.35
CA ASN A 34 -17.71 -6.06 8.23
C ASN A 34 -17.44 -5.40 6.86
N SER A 35 -18.49 -4.93 6.18
CA SER A 35 -18.42 -4.32 4.85
C SER A 35 -17.73 -2.96 4.90
N LEU A 36 -17.84 -2.24 6.02
CA LEU A 36 -17.16 -0.97 6.24
C LEU A 36 -15.68 -1.15 6.59
N ASP A 37 -15.34 -2.19 7.35
CA ASP A 37 -13.97 -2.44 7.84
C ASP A 37 -12.97 -2.65 6.71
N ASN A 38 -13.43 -3.21 5.59
CA ASN A 38 -12.60 -3.55 4.44
C ASN A 38 -12.79 -2.59 3.26
N ALA A 39 -13.60 -1.55 3.41
CA ALA A 39 -13.86 -0.61 2.34
C ALA A 39 -12.64 0.29 2.08
N PRO A 40 -12.36 0.66 0.82
CA PRO A 40 -11.32 1.64 0.52
C PRO A 40 -11.56 2.95 1.29
N THR A 41 -10.53 3.46 1.95
CA THR A 41 -10.62 4.68 2.78
C THR A 41 -11.22 5.86 2.03
N GLN A 42 -10.87 6.03 0.75
CA GLN A 42 -11.40 7.10 -0.11
C GLN A 42 -12.91 6.97 -0.35
N SER A 43 -13.42 5.75 -0.45
CA SER A 43 -14.85 5.50 -0.61
C SER A 43 -15.62 5.85 0.67
N LEU A 44 -15.08 5.51 1.84
CA LEU A 44 -15.66 5.88 3.14
C LEU A 44 -15.68 7.40 3.34
N LEU A 45 -14.55 8.08 3.08
CA LEU A 45 -14.45 9.54 3.21
C LEU A 45 -15.42 10.26 2.26
N SER A 46 -15.55 9.79 1.02
CA SER A 46 -16.50 10.34 0.04
C SER A 46 -17.95 10.23 0.55
N VAL A 47 -18.32 9.09 1.13
CA VAL A 47 -19.68 8.88 1.67
C VAL A 47 -19.97 9.81 2.84
N VAL A 48 -19.05 9.90 3.81
CA VAL A 48 -19.23 10.77 4.98
C VAL A 48 -19.30 12.24 4.58
N ASN A 49 -18.46 12.67 3.63
CA ASN A 49 -18.51 14.03 3.10
C ASN A 49 -19.87 14.33 2.44
N GLY A 50 -20.37 13.43 1.60
CA GLY A 50 -21.68 13.59 0.95
C GLY A 50 -22.85 13.68 1.94
N ILE A 51 -22.86 12.86 3.00
CA ILE A 51 -23.87 12.91 4.07
C ILE A 51 -23.82 14.26 4.82
N LEU A 52 -22.61 14.71 5.16
CA LEU A 52 -22.43 15.98 5.85
C LEU A 52 -22.82 17.17 4.96
N ASP A 53 -22.62 17.09 3.64
CA ASP A 53 -22.94 18.17 2.69
C ASP A 53 -24.45 18.30 2.60
N GLU A 54 -25.11 17.16 2.43
CA GLU A 54 -26.56 17.05 2.42
C GLU A 54 -27.19 17.55 3.73
N SER A 55 -26.58 17.25 4.88
CA SER A 55 -27.04 17.72 6.19
C SER A 55 -26.90 19.24 6.36
N ILE A 56 -25.83 19.82 5.83
CA ILE A 56 -25.56 21.26 5.90
C ILE A 56 -26.50 22.02 4.95
N GLU A 57 -26.64 21.55 3.72
CA GLU A 57 -27.46 22.19 2.67
C GLU A 57 -28.96 22.17 3.00
N ARG A 58 -29.48 21.03 3.47
CA ARG A 58 -30.93 20.89 3.73
C ARG A 58 -31.40 21.51 5.04
N LYS A 59 -30.48 22.00 5.89
CA LYS A 59 -30.78 22.45 7.26
C LYS A 59 -31.71 21.47 7.99
N ASN A 60 -31.42 20.17 7.84
CA ASN A 60 -32.24 19.12 8.44
C ASN A 60 -32.18 19.25 9.98
N ASP A 61 -33.34 19.36 10.62
CA ASP A 61 -33.46 19.54 12.09
C ASP A 61 -32.91 18.35 12.92
N LYS A 62 -32.53 17.26 12.26
CA LYS A 62 -31.96 16.07 12.91
C LYS A 62 -30.56 16.30 13.48
N ILE A 63 -29.75 17.14 12.83
CA ILE A 63 -28.39 17.46 13.28
C ILE A 63 -28.23 18.98 13.26
N PRO A 64 -27.98 19.62 14.42
CA PRO A 64 -27.73 21.06 14.45
C PRO A 64 -26.59 21.44 13.50
N HIS A 65 -26.78 22.49 12.70
CA HIS A 65 -25.82 22.94 11.68
C HIS A 65 -24.38 23.08 12.22
N ARG A 66 -24.23 23.62 13.44
CA ARG A 66 -22.92 23.76 14.10
C ARG A 66 -22.21 22.42 14.28
N VAL A 67 -22.95 21.36 14.61
CA VAL A 67 -22.40 20.01 14.78
C VAL A 67 -21.98 19.44 13.44
N ALA A 68 -22.80 19.59 12.39
CA ALA A 68 -22.44 19.14 11.04
C ALA A 68 -21.18 19.85 10.51
N CYS A 69 -21.06 21.17 10.72
CA CYS A 69 -19.85 21.92 10.37
C CYS A 69 -18.61 21.48 11.16
N LEU A 70 -18.75 21.16 12.44
CA LEU A 70 -17.64 20.64 13.24
C LEU A 70 -17.19 19.26 12.74
N LEU A 71 -18.14 18.36 12.49
CA LEU A 71 -17.87 17.03 11.93
C LEU A 71 -17.17 17.12 10.57
N ARG A 72 -17.56 18.08 9.72
CA ARG A 72 -16.85 18.35 8.46
C ARG A 72 -15.38 18.64 8.69
N LYS A 73 -15.05 19.50 9.66
CA LYS A 73 -13.66 19.85 10.00
C LYS A 73 -12.90 18.64 10.53
N VAL A 74 -13.52 17.81 11.35
CA VAL A 74 -12.91 16.58 11.86
C VAL A 74 -12.58 15.61 10.72
N VAL A 75 -13.52 15.39 9.78
CA VAL A 75 -13.30 14.51 8.61
C VAL A 75 -12.16 15.04 7.73
N GLN A 76 -12.14 16.35 7.46
CA GLN A 76 -11.06 16.99 6.69
C GLN A 76 -9.68 16.81 7.36
N GLU A 77 -9.61 16.92 8.69
CA GLU A 77 -8.36 16.72 9.43
C GLU A 77 -7.92 15.24 9.43
N ILE A 78 -8.86 14.30 9.54
CA ILE A 78 -8.57 12.87 9.40
C ILE A 78 -8.02 12.57 8.00
N GLU A 79 -8.66 13.08 6.95
CA GLU A 79 -8.21 12.93 5.56
C GLU A 79 -6.80 13.52 5.34
N ARG A 80 -6.54 14.70 5.91
CA ARG A 80 -5.20 15.32 5.89
C ARG A 80 -4.14 14.44 6.57
N ARG A 81 -4.45 13.87 7.75
CA ARG A 81 -3.54 12.97 8.49
C ARG A 81 -3.26 11.70 7.70
N ILE A 82 -4.28 11.07 7.14
CA ILE A 82 -4.13 9.86 6.31
C ILE A 82 -3.26 10.15 5.08
N SER A 83 -3.49 11.27 4.40
CA SER A 83 -2.69 11.67 3.25
C SER A 83 -1.21 11.88 3.60
N THR A 84 -0.96 12.54 4.73
CA THR A 84 0.40 12.76 5.26
C THR A 84 1.09 11.42 5.57
N GLN A 85 0.37 10.49 6.21
CA GLN A 85 0.89 9.16 6.52
C GLN A 85 1.19 8.35 5.24
N ALA A 86 0.31 8.40 4.25
CA ALA A 86 0.51 7.73 2.97
C ALA A 86 1.73 8.25 2.21
N GLU A 87 1.98 9.56 2.25
CA GLU A 87 3.18 10.17 1.69
C GLU A 87 4.46 9.74 2.41
N HIS A 88 4.42 9.70 3.75
CA HIS A 88 5.55 9.24 4.54
C HIS A 88 5.91 7.78 4.23
N LEU A 89 4.90 6.90 4.16
CA LEU A 89 5.09 5.49 3.80
C LEU A 89 5.68 5.34 2.40
N ARG A 90 5.20 6.12 1.43
CA ARG A 90 5.73 6.11 0.05
C ARG A 90 7.22 6.50 0.03
N THR A 91 7.57 7.55 0.77
CA THR A 91 8.95 8.04 0.86
C THR A 91 9.87 7.01 1.50
N GLN A 92 9.44 6.42 2.62
CA GLN A 92 10.20 5.36 3.28
C GLN A 92 10.38 4.13 2.37
N ASN A 93 9.33 3.70 1.68
CA ASN A 93 9.39 2.55 0.77
C ASN A 93 10.40 2.78 -0.37
N ASN A 94 10.40 3.97 -0.96
CA ASN A 94 11.40 4.33 -1.99
C ASN A 94 12.84 4.25 -1.45
N LEU A 95 13.08 4.72 -0.23
CA LEU A 95 14.39 4.62 0.42
C LEU A 95 14.81 3.16 0.64
N PHE A 96 13.89 2.30 1.10
CA PHE A 96 14.15 0.88 1.25
C PHE A 96 14.47 0.22 -0.09
N LYS A 97 13.73 0.55 -1.15
CA LYS A 97 13.96 0.02 -2.50
C LYS A 97 15.36 0.37 -3.02
N VAL A 98 15.79 1.62 -2.89
CA VAL A 98 17.14 2.06 -3.30
C VAL A 98 18.24 1.33 -2.50
N ARG A 99 18.02 1.13 -1.19
CA ARG A 99 18.96 0.38 -0.35
C ARG A 99 19.03 -1.08 -0.76
N GLU A 100 17.89 -1.71 -1.02
CA GLU A 100 17.81 -3.09 -1.48
C GLU A 100 18.58 -3.27 -2.80
N GLU A 101 18.32 -2.42 -3.79
CA GLU A 101 19.02 -2.44 -5.09
C GLU A 101 20.55 -2.29 -4.92
N LYS A 102 21.00 -1.41 -4.02
CA LYS A 102 22.42 -1.24 -3.71
C LYS A 102 23.04 -2.50 -3.11
N TYR A 103 22.35 -3.16 -2.17
CA TYR A 103 22.85 -4.39 -1.56
C TYR A 103 22.85 -5.56 -2.53
N GLN A 104 21.81 -5.69 -3.35
CA GLN A 104 21.74 -6.69 -4.42
C GLN A 104 22.92 -6.56 -5.40
N LEU A 105 23.27 -5.33 -5.81
CA LEU A 105 24.45 -5.11 -6.65
C LEU A 105 25.75 -5.52 -5.94
N ARG A 106 25.90 -5.18 -4.66
CA ARG A 106 27.08 -5.52 -3.88
C ARG A 106 27.25 -7.03 -3.72
N ILE A 107 26.15 -7.75 -3.46
CA ILE A 107 26.13 -9.21 -3.39
C ILE A 107 26.61 -9.79 -4.72
N ARG A 108 26.05 -9.35 -5.84
CA ARG A 108 26.46 -9.82 -7.18
C ARG A 108 27.94 -9.59 -7.47
N VAL A 109 28.47 -8.42 -7.10
CA VAL A 109 29.91 -8.13 -7.26
C VAL A 109 30.75 -9.07 -6.40
N LEU A 110 30.35 -9.31 -5.15
CA LEU A 110 31.07 -10.24 -4.27
C LEU A 110 31.01 -11.68 -4.77
N GLU A 111 29.87 -12.13 -5.30
CA GLU A 111 29.70 -13.45 -5.92
C GLU A 111 30.60 -13.60 -7.16
N ALA A 112 30.67 -12.57 -8.01
CA ALA A 112 31.54 -12.55 -9.18
C ALA A 112 33.04 -12.58 -8.79
N LEU A 113 33.44 -11.79 -7.79
CA LEU A 113 34.82 -11.79 -7.29
C LEU A 113 35.21 -13.12 -6.64
N ALA A 114 34.31 -13.72 -5.86
CA ALA A 114 34.54 -15.02 -5.24
C ALA A 114 34.68 -16.13 -6.29
N SER A 115 33.83 -16.11 -7.32
CA SER A 115 33.90 -17.04 -8.46
C SER A 115 35.22 -16.88 -9.23
N GLY A 116 35.59 -15.66 -9.61
CA GLY A 116 36.83 -15.38 -10.33
C GLY A 116 38.09 -15.78 -9.54
N THR A 117 38.12 -15.50 -8.24
CA THR A 117 39.25 -15.92 -7.36
C THR A 117 39.36 -17.46 -7.30
N GLY A 118 38.23 -18.17 -7.36
CA GLY A 118 38.21 -19.64 -7.40
C GLY A 118 38.79 -20.19 -8.70
N GLU A 119 38.41 -19.61 -9.83
CA GLU A 119 38.90 -19.97 -11.17
C GLU A 119 40.41 -19.74 -11.30
N GLU A 120 40.89 -18.54 -10.94
CA GLU A 120 42.32 -18.20 -10.96
C GLU A 120 43.15 -19.15 -10.10
N ARG A 121 42.66 -19.48 -8.90
CA ARG A 121 43.31 -20.45 -8.01
C ARG A 121 43.37 -21.84 -8.64
N GLY A 122 42.31 -22.30 -9.28
CA GLY A 122 42.27 -23.58 -9.99
C GLY A 122 43.37 -23.66 -11.06
N VAL A 123 43.47 -22.64 -11.90
CA VAL A 123 44.48 -22.55 -12.97
C VAL A 123 45.91 -22.58 -12.39
N VAL A 124 46.18 -21.83 -11.31
CA VAL A 124 47.50 -21.82 -10.66
C VAL A 124 47.85 -23.20 -10.08
N MET A 125 46.89 -23.87 -9.44
CA MET A 125 47.11 -25.21 -8.88
C MET A 125 47.38 -26.25 -9.96
N ASP A 126 46.63 -26.21 -11.07
CA ASP A 126 46.84 -27.11 -12.21
C ASP A 126 48.23 -26.90 -12.84
N TRP A 127 48.66 -25.65 -12.99
CA TRP A 127 49.99 -25.32 -13.49
C TRP A 127 51.11 -25.81 -12.55
N LEU A 128 50.97 -25.62 -11.24
CA LEU A 128 51.92 -26.12 -10.25
C LEU A 128 52.01 -27.66 -10.25
N GLN A 129 50.87 -28.34 -10.41
CA GLN A 129 50.81 -29.80 -10.52
C GLN A 129 51.60 -30.30 -11.74
N GLN A 130 51.43 -29.64 -12.90
CA GLN A 130 52.15 -29.99 -14.13
C GLN A 130 53.66 -29.82 -13.98
N ILE A 131 54.11 -28.71 -13.37
CA ILE A 131 55.53 -28.49 -13.12
C ILE A 131 56.08 -29.55 -12.17
N LYS A 132 55.38 -29.85 -11.08
CA LYS A 132 55.78 -30.89 -10.13
C LYS A 132 55.94 -32.25 -10.80
N MET A 133 55.03 -32.62 -11.70
CA MET A 133 55.15 -33.85 -12.49
C MET A 133 56.37 -33.79 -13.41
N SER A 134 56.58 -32.69 -14.14
CA SER A 134 57.74 -32.56 -15.05
C SER A 134 59.09 -32.67 -14.35
N ILE A 135 59.21 -32.18 -13.11
CA ILE A 135 60.42 -32.28 -12.28
C ILE A 135 60.59 -33.68 -11.67
N SER A 136 59.49 -34.39 -11.37
CA SER A 136 59.57 -35.72 -10.73
C SER A 136 59.91 -36.85 -11.71
N PHE A 137 59.76 -36.61 -13.01
CA PHE A 137 59.95 -37.61 -14.07
C PHE A 137 61.09 -37.26 -15.06
N GLY A 138 61.83 -36.17 -14.82
CA GLY A 138 63.02 -35.76 -15.58
C GLY A 138 64.30 -35.98 -14.78
#